data_AF-A0A6L2PXI9-F1
#
_entry.id   AF-A0A6L2PXI9-F1
#
_cell.length_a   1.000
_cell.length_b   1.000
_cell.length_c   1.000
_cell.angle_alpha   90.00
_cell.angle_beta   90.00
_cell.angle_gamma   90.00
#
_symmetry.space_group_name_H-M   'P 1'
#
loop_
_entity.id
_entity.type
_entity.pdbx_description
1 polymer ?
#
loop_
_entity_poly.entity_id
_entity_poly.type
_entity_poly.pdbx_seq_one_letter_code
_entity_poly.pdbx_strand_id
1 'polypeptide(L)'
;MDNKNTSGIKDVIPAPSNASQYAETDSLLPSLLHEYEAFVGALQQQIDFYKAEHASLRSDLKELVTENRHLSDKLKNVLSTKFKNESTMSPRHKKGSDMVTNLQQQLSMVAQERDSAVEMWNLALREVDNLEEALKSYNDSRHMDLTQKKNENMKQDFSNAVTVLESKLATARSILVKEKATREEIQKKLEQSLQQNAALLSTLKSREQELEKSLEGQCETARKLQQMEKKAKELQEQVETIEMTENDLESALTHCHGCIEELVKKKLEALEKVSESLQLVERAMAEKDTAVLQETRIREENVQLQKMLASIIDEAGARVKEEMENIKQQYNKKLEILLHDMKRIEDENSEKNRKLQKEIQEKYVLEEKLQKMQVESPVAATVLEKKLTMAYDELLSIKHYNMQLGIEKENLRSELERLQESHAVEIRKMSIEHHLMEEQILGLQAQLEAENRVKNKAGEHLEKLAEQAHLMEQLLEKGNLMSKQELQQWQRQQYAQEHQELVKQIQEIQKQSSATASEFEHHLEKQHQMKTKYQKAMKTMTEKFVLRLQELRSEVNVLRKENKILKSDLHKIQEETDIHKSSEKNM
;
A
#
# COMPACT_ATOMS: atom_id res chain seq x y z
N MET A 1 32.90 77.08 -19.38
CA MET A 1 32.33 75.99 -20.18
C MET A 1 33.29 74.83 -20.10
N ASP A 2 32.78 73.67 -19.70
CA ASP A 2 33.03 72.29 -20.14
C ASP A 2 34.42 71.90 -20.73
N ASN A 3 34.95 70.69 -20.51
CA ASN A 3 34.30 69.49 -19.97
C ASN A 3 35.26 68.55 -19.18
N LYS A 4 34.67 67.52 -18.56
CA LYS A 4 35.27 66.47 -17.73
C LYS A 4 36.09 65.45 -18.56
N ASN A 5 37.06 64.76 -17.94
CA ASN A 5 36.87 63.38 -17.43
C ASN A 5 38.19 62.72 -16.98
N THR A 6 38.26 62.25 -15.72
CA THR A 6 39.10 61.10 -15.29
C THR A 6 38.70 60.57 -13.90
N SER A 7 38.89 59.26 -13.71
CA SER A 7 39.16 58.54 -12.44
C SER A 7 38.05 58.32 -11.38
N GLY A 8 37.56 57.07 -11.33
CA GLY A 8 36.89 56.40 -10.21
C GLY A 8 36.26 55.07 -10.67
N ILE A 9 36.07 54.01 -9.87
CA ILE A 9 36.43 53.74 -8.46
C ILE A 9 36.41 52.20 -8.20
N LYS A 10 37.31 51.68 -7.35
CA LYS A 10 37.30 50.43 -6.52
C LYS A 10 36.82 49.05 -7.02
N ASP A 11 37.63 48.04 -6.69
CA ASP A 11 37.39 46.78 -5.93
C ASP A 11 36.03 46.01 -6.02
N VAL A 12 36.10 44.67 -6.16
CA VAL A 12 35.73 43.64 -5.13
C VAL A 12 35.84 42.20 -5.69
N ILE A 13 36.09 41.21 -4.82
CA ILE A 13 36.28 39.76 -5.09
C ILE A 13 34.94 38.99 -5.05
N PRO A 14 34.82 37.81 -5.68
CA PRO A 14 34.57 36.60 -4.86
C PRO A 14 35.25 35.30 -5.35
N ALA A 15 35.32 34.30 -4.46
CA ALA A 15 35.58 32.87 -4.77
C ALA A 15 34.24 32.08 -4.76
N PRO A 16 34.13 30.79 -5.19
CA PRO A 16 34.65 29.67 -4.37
C PRO A 16 35.01 28.33 -5.09
N SER A 17 35.62 27.42 -4.31
CA SER A 17 35.49 25.95 -4.21
C SER A 17 35.12 25.00 -5.37
N ASN A 18 35.88 23.88 -5.43
CA ASN A 18 35.47 22.47 -5.70
C ASN A 18 34.94 22.07 -7.09
N ALA A 19 35.03 20.81 -7.55
CA ALA A 19 35.98 19.71 -7.28
C ALA A 19 35.78 18.57 -8.33
N SER A 20 36.84 17.82 -8.64
CA SER A 20 36.84 16.46 -9.24
C SER A 20 35.91 16.14 -10.43
N GLN A 21 36.41 16.21 -11.66
CA GLN A 21 35.89 15.36 -12.77
C GLN A 21 36.86 15.09 -13.95
N TYR A 22 38.13 14.76 -13.67
CA TYR A 22 39.03 14.15 -14.65
C TYR A 22 39.82 13.00 -14.00
N ALA A 23 39.48 11.76 -14.34
CA ALA A 23 40.13 10.55 -13.85
C ALA A 23 40.34 9.56 -15.00
N GLU A 24 41.14 9.95 -15.99
CA GLU A 24 41.63 9.05 -17.06
C GLU A 24 42.84 9.58 -17.88
N THR A 25 43.39 10.76 -17.55
CA THR A 25 44.47 11.43 -18.32
C THR A 25 45.88 11.34 -17.72
N ASP A 26 46.08 10.49 -16.70
CA ASP A 26 47.27 10.45 -15.83
C ASP A 26 48.59 9.96 -16.48
N SER A 27 48.62 9.67 -17.78
CA SER A 27 49.82 9.22 -18.51
C SER A 27 50.38 10.21 -19.55
N LEU A 28 49.63 11.26 -19.89
CA LEU A 28 50.00 12.24 -20.93
C LEU A 28 50.25 13.66 -20.38
N LEU A 29 49.64 13.99 -19.23
CA LEU A 29 49.75 15.33 -18.64
C LEU A 29 51.18 15.71 -18.20
N PRO A 30 52.00 14.81 -17.58
CA PRO A 30 53.34 15.17 -17.14
C PRO A 30 54.31 15.50 -18.29
N SER A 31 54.24 14.74 -19.40
CA SER A 31 55.11 14.97 -20.57
C SER A 31 54.81 16.30 -21.24
N LEU A 32 53.52 16.62 -21.43
CA LEU A 32 53.11 17.88 -22.03
C LEU A 32 53.45 19.08 -21.13
N LEU A 33 53.30 18.95 -19.80
CA LEU A 33 53.78 19.95 -18.85
C LEU A 33 55.29 20.18 -18.98
N HIS A 34 56.09 19.10 -19.07
CA HIS A 34 57.54 19.22 -19.19
C HIS A 34 57.98 19.86 -20.51
N GLU A 35 57.28 19.59 -21.62
CA GLU A 35 57.50 20.27 -22.90
C GLU A 35 57.15 21.77 -22.83
N TYR A 36 56.06 22.15 -22.17
CA TYR A 36 55.72 23.55 -21.93
C TYR A 36 56.71 24.24 -20.98
N GLU A 37 57.16 23.59 -19.91
CA GLU A 37 58.20 24.10 -19.00
C GLU A 37 59.54 24.31 -19.73
N ALA A 38 59.94 23.35 -20.58
CA ALA A 38 61.13 23.48 -21.40
C ALA A 38 61.02 24.64 -22.42
N PHE A 39 59.86 24.82 -23.05
CA PHE A 39 59.61 25.93 -23.97
C PHE A 39 59.59 27.29 -23.27
N VAL A 40 58.98 27.38 -22.08
CA VAL A 40 59.02 28.59 -21.23
C VAL A 40 60.45 28.87 -20.75
N GLY A 41 61.22 27.85 -20.39
CA GLY A 41 62.64 27.97 -20.03
C GLY A 41 63.49 28.49 -21.18
N ALA A 42 63.27 28.01 -22.40
CA ALA A 42 63.96 28.48 -23.60
C ALA A 42 63.61 29.95 -23.92
N LEU A 43 62.33 30.33 -23.83
CA LEU A 43 61.89 31.73 -23.99
C LEU A 43 62.49 32.63 -22.91
N GLN A 44 62.56 32.18 -21.66
CA GLN A 44 63.16 32.93 -20.57
C GLN A 44 64.67 33.16 -20.80
N GLN A 45 65.41 32.12 -21.22
CA GLN A 45 66.82 32.27 -21.59
C GLN A 45 67.02 33.25 -22.75
N GLN A 46 66.15 33.21 -23.78
CA GLN A 46 66.23 34.14 -24.91
C GLN A 46 65.91 35.59 -24.49
N ILE A 47 64.94 35.78 -23.58
CA ILE A 47 64.63 37.09 -22.99
C ILE A 47 65.83 37.62 -22.19
N ASP A 48 66.50 36.79 -21.39
CA ASP A 48 67.62 37.21 -20.56
C ASP A 48 68.91 37.43 -21.38
N PHE A 49 69.10 36.70 -22.48
CA PHE A 49 70.12 37.00 -23.49
C PHE A 49 69.92 38.41 -24.08
N TYR A 50 68.72 38.74 -24.58
CA TYR A 50 68.46 40.06 -25.15
C TYR A 50 68.52 41.20 -24.12
N LYS A 51 68.22 40.94 -22.83
CA LYS A 51 68.49 41.90 -21.75
C LYS A 51 69.99 42.17 -21.59
N ALA A 52 70.83 41.14 -21.64
CA ALA A 52 72.28 41.28 -21.54
C ALA A 52 72.87 42.03 -22.76
N GLU A 53 72.42 41.70 -23.97
CA GLU A 53 72.81 42.40 -25.21
C GLU A 53 72.39 43.88 -25.16
N HIS A 54 71.16 44.19 -24.76
CA HIS A 54 70.71 45.57 -24.56
C HIS A 54 71.45 46.30 -23.42
N ALA A 55 71.97 45.60 -22.41
CA ALA A 55 72.81 46.19 -21.38
C ALA A 55 74.20 46.54 -21.93
N SER A 56 74.81 45.67 -22.74
CA SER A 56 76.09 45.94 -23.43
C SER A 56 75.97 47.14 -24.36
N LEU A 57 75.00 47.12 -25.29
CA LEU A 57 74.75 48.22 -26.23
C LEU A 57 74.48 49.57 -25.54
N ARG A 58 73.91 49.55 -24.33
CA ARG A 58 73.74 50.75 -23.48
C ARG A 58 75.01 51.22 -22.76
N SER A 59 76.02 50.38 -22.65
CA SER A 59 77.37 50.75 -22.23
C SER A 59 78.13 51.39 -23.39
N ASP A 60 78.19 50.70 -24.53
CA ASP A 60 78.90 51.14 -25.74
C ASP A 60 78.40 52.52 -26.22
N LEU A 61 77.09 52.74 -26.19
CA LEU A 61 76.46 54.02 -26.51
C LEU A 61 76.86 55.15 -25.53
N LYS A 62 77.09 54.83 -24.24
CA LYS A 62 77.57 55.84 -23.27
C LYS A 62 79.02 56.21 -23.52
N GLU A 63 79.88 55.23 -23.82
CA GLU A 63 81.29 55.49 -24.14
C GLU A 63 81.41 56.39 -25.38
N LEU A 64 80.71 56.04 -26.47
CA LEU A 64 80.63 56.87 -27.68
C LEU A 64 80.13 58.30 -27.40
N VAL A 65 79.13 58.48 -26.54
CA VAL A 65 78.64 59.80 -26.14
C VAL A 65 79.69 60.58 -25.32
N THR A 66 80.46 59.92 -24.46
CA THR A 66 81.54 60.58 -23.72
C THR A 66 82.73 60.96 -24.60
N GLU A 67 83.12 60.13 -25.56
CA GLU A 67 84.23 60.45 -26.47
C GLU A 67 83.84 61.54 -27.48
N ASN A 68 82.62 61.52 -28.03
CA ASN A 68 82.13 62.58 -28.92
C ASN A 68 82.14 63.96 -28.21
N ARG A 69 81.79 63.99 -26.92
CA ARG A 69 81.89 65.19 -26.08
C ARG A 69 83.34 65.65 -25.89
N HIS A 70 84.26 64.72 -25.61
CA HIS A 70 85.70 64.99 -25.48
C HIS A 70 86.34 65.52 -26.78
N LEU A 71 85.95 64.98 -27.94
CA LEU A 71 86.38 65.46 -29.26
C LEU A 71 85.83 66.86 -29.57
N SER A 72 84.58 67.14 -29.18
CA SER A 72 83.96 68.46 -29.34
C SER A 72 84.70 69.55 -28.55
N ASP A 73 85.08 69.27 -27.30
CA ASP A 73 85.85 70.21 -26.47
C ASP A 73 87.29 70.41 -26.99
N LYS A 74 87.94 69.37 -27.53
CA LYS A 74 89.24 69.50 -28.23
C LYS A 74 89.14 70.44 -29.43
N LEU A 75 88.11 70.30 -30.27
CA LEU A 75 87.93 71.09 -31.50
C LEU A 75 87.69 72.58 -31.19
N LYS A 76 86.94 72.87 -30.13
CA LYS A 76 86.68 74.23 -29.60
C LYS A 76 87.97 74.96 -29.20
N ASN A 77 88.91 74.25 -28.57
CA ASN A 77 90.20 74.82 -28.15
C ASN A 77 91.10 75.20 -29.33
N VAL A 78 91.10 74.42 -30.43
CA VAL A 78 91.92 74.72 -31.62
C VAL A 78 91.50 76.02 -32.29
N LEU A 79 90.18 76.23 -32.47
CA LEU A 79 89.64 77.40 -33.17
C LEU A 79 90.00 78.74 -32.48
N SER A 80 90.14 78.73 -31.15
CA SER A 80 90.45 79.93 -30.35
C SER A 80 91.89 80.44 -30.53
N THR A 81 92.78 79.67 -31.18
CA THR A 81 94.23 80.00 -31.28
C THR A 81 94.63 80.71 -32.57
N LYS A 82 93.89 80.56 -33.69
CA LYS A 82 94.35 80.98 -35.03
C LYS A 82 94.05 82.44 -35.42
N PHE A 83 93.30 83.19 -34.63
CA PHE A 83 92.62 84.43 -35.06
C PHE A 83 93.35 85.76 -34.78
N LYS A 84 94.69 85.78 -34.67
CA LYS A 84 95.42 86.96 -34.12
C LYS A 84 96.48 87.67 -34.99
N ASN A 85 96.89 87.17 -36.16
CA ASN A 85 98.05 87.72 -36.90
C ASN A 85 97.78 88.08 -38.39
N GLU A 86 98.47 89.14 -38.86
CA GLU A 86 98.86 89.53 -40.26
C GLU A 86 97.92 90.29 -41.23
N SER A 87 98.42 91.42 -41.78
CA SER A 87 98.27 91.95 -43.19
C SER A 87 98.74 93.43 -43.35
N THR A 88 99.51 93.83 -44.40
CA THR A 88 99.48 95.20 -45.08
C THR A 88 100.49 95.48 -46.25
N MET A 89 100.03 96.16 -47.34
CA MET A 89 100.69 97.11 -48.32
C MET A 89 101.90 96.66 -49.22
N SER A 90 102.24 97.21 -50.43
CA SER A 90 102.37 98.61 -50.94
C SER A 90 102.75 98.73 -52.47
N PRO A 91 102.84 99.94 -53.15
CA PRO A 91 103.01 100.10 -54.63
C PRO A 91 104.04 101.17 -55.17
N ARG A 92 103.99 101.51 -56.51
CA ARG A 92 104.20 102.84 -57.24
C ARG A 92 105.48 103.24 -58.08
N HIS A 93 105.22 103.92 -59.23
CA HIS A 93 105.81 105.19 -59.81
C HIS A 93 106.92 105.32 -60.93
N LYS A 94 106.50 105.87 -62.10
CA LYS A 94 107.01 107.03 -62.93
C LYS A 94 108.50 107.26 -63.33
N LYS A 95 108.77 107.47 -64.65
CA LYS A 95 109.24 108.78 -65.23
C LYS A 95 109.36 108.89 -66.78
N GLY A 96 109.02 110.07 -67.32
CA GLY A 96 109.82 110.78 -68.34
C GLY A 96 110.05 110.11 -69.70
N SER A 97 111.33 109.98 -70.10
CA SER A 97 111.73 109.50 -71.44
C SER A 97 111.35 108.06 -71.70
N ASP A 98 111.25 107.25 -70.65
CA ASP A 98 110.75 105.88 -70.72
C ASP A 98 109.28 105.84 -71.15
N MET A 99 108.54 106.95 -71.09
CA MET A 99 107.11 106.95 -71.41
C MET A 99 106.83 106.66 -72.89
N VAL A 100 107.73 106.97 -73.83
CA VAL A 100 107.50 106.65 -75.26
C VAL A 100 107.79 105.17 -75.53
N THR A 101 108.91 104.63 -75.03
CA THR A 101 109.24 103.21 -75.16
C THR A 101 108.27 102.33 -74.37
N ASN A 102 107.84 102.76 -73.18
CA ASN A 102 106.82 102.08 -72.37
C ASN A 102 105.42 102.20 -73.00
N LEU A 103 105.05 103.31 -73.65
CA LEU A 103 103.80 103.36 -74.43
C LEU A 103 103.85 102.46 -75.67
N GLN A 104 104.99 102.37 -76.38
CA GLN A 104 105.14 101.40 -77.49
C GLN A 104 105.12 99.95 -76.99
N GLN A 105 105.76 99.66 -75.85
CA GLN A 105 105.75 98.34 -75.23
C GLN A 105 104.36 97.97 -74.69
N GLN A 106 103.62 98.92 -74.09
CA GLN A 106 102.22 98.76 -73.73
C GLN A 106 101.34 98.54 -74.96
N LEU A 107 101.54 99.27 -76.07
CA LEU A 107 100.78 99.02 -77.31
C LEU A 107 101.06 97.63 -77.87
N SER A 108 102.30 97.15 -77.78
CA SER A 108 102.71 95.81 -78.19
C SER A 108 102.10 94.72 -77.28
N MET A 109 102.13 94.92 -75.96
CA MET A 109 101.51 93.98 -75.00
C MET A 109 99.99 93.97 -75.17
N VAL A 110 99.33 95.11 -75.29
CA VAL A 110 97.87 95.20 -75.52
C VAL A 110 97.47 94.61 -76.87
N ALA A 111 98.30 94.73 -77.91
CA ALA A 111 98.07 94.03 -79.18
C ALA A 111 98.17 92.51 -79.02
N GLN A 112 99.19 92.02 -78.31
CA GLN A 112 99.38 90.59 -78.05
C GLN A 112 98.30 90.02 -77.11
N GLU A 113 97.89 90.76 -76.08
CA GLU A 113 96.77 90.44 -75.18
C GLU A 113 95.44 90.40 -75.94
N ARG A 114 95.19 91.36 -76.85
CA ARG A 114 94.03 91.34 -77.76
C ARG A 114 94.04 90.08 -78.61
N ASP A 115 95.18 89.73 -79.20
CA ASP A 115 95.25 88.60 -80.13
C ASP A 115 95.09 87.26 -79.41
N SER A 116 95.74 87.06 -78.24
CA SER A 116 95.48 85.89 -77.39
C SER A 116 94.06 85.85 -76.81
N ALA A 117 93.43 87.01 -76.52
CA ALA A 117 92.04 87.05 -76.09
C ALA A 117 91.07 86.65 -77.23
N VAL A 118 91.39 87.03 -78.47
CA VAL A 118 90.65 86.60 -79.67
C VAL A 118 90.86 85.11 -79.94
N GLU A 119 92.07 84.57 -79.78
CA GLU A 119 92.32 83.12 -79.87
C GLU A 119 91.54 82.34 -78.79
N MET A 120 91.60 82.77 -77.52
CA MET A 120 90.84 82.17 -76.42
C MET A 120 89.32 82.25 -76.65
N TRP A 121 88.81 83.36 -77.18
CA TRP A 121 87.39 83.50 -77.52
C TRP A 121 86.98 82.57 -78.67
N ASN A 122 87.78 82.45 -79.73
CA ASN A 122 87.53 81.52 -80.83
C ASN A 122 87.61 80.05 -80.40
N LEU A 123 88.46 79.71 -79.43
CA LEU A 123 88.53 78.38 -78.82
C LEU A 123 87.31 78.10 -77.94
N ALA A 124 86.90 79.06 -77.10
CA ALA A 124 85.70 78.94 -76.28
C ALA A 124 84.43 78.83 -77.12
N LEU A 125 84.33 79.57 -78.23
CA LEU A 125 83.21 79.48 -79.17
C LEU A 125 83.12 78.10 -79.81
N ARG A 126 84.25 77.55 -80.30
CA ARG A 126 84.30 76.17 -80.81
C ARG A 126 83.90 75.14 -79.76
N GLU A 127 84.27 75.31 -78.50
CA GLU A 127 83.89 74.35 -77.45
C GLU A 127 82.41 74.46 -77.09
N VAL A 128 81.80 75.65 -77.20
CA VAL A 128 80.33 75.79 -77.16
C VAL A 128 79.69 75.08 -78.35
N ASP A 129 80.16 75.28 -79.58
CA ASP A 129 79.65 74.58 -80.77
C ASP A 129 79.76 73.05 -80.61
N ASN A 130 80.91 72.54 -80.14
CA ASN A 130 81.15 71.13 -79.84
C ASN A 130 80.16 70.58 -78.80
N LEU A 131 79.93 71.33 -77.71
CA LEU A 131 79.04 70.92 -76.61
C LEU A 131 77.56 71.00 -77.01
N GLU A 132 77.16 71.96 -77.84
CA GLU A 132 75.82 72.02 -78.42
C GLU A 132 75.58 70.86 -79.40
N GLU A 133 76.56 70.51 -80.25
CA GLU A 133 76.46 69.35 -81.14
C GLU A 133 76.48 68.02 -80.36
N ALA A 134 77.23 67.92 -79.26
CA ALA A 134 77.20 66.78 -78.35
C ALA A 134 75.85 66.64 -77.62
N LEU A 135 75.27 67.73 -77.11
CA LEU A 135 73.93 67.73 -76.52
C LEU A 135 72.84 67.39 -77.54
N LYS A 136 72.95 67.95 -78.74
CA LYS A 136 72.02 67.70 -79.84
C LYS A 136 72.07 66.25 -80.31
N SER A 137 73.27 65.69 -80.53
CA SER A 137 73.42 64.28 -80.88
C SER A 137 73.05 63.32 -79.75
N TYR A 138 73.10 63.74 -78.48
CA TYR A 138 72.54 62.99 -77.35
C TYR A 138 71.01 63.01 -77.30
N ASN A 139 70.37 64.12 -77.71
CA ASN A 139 68.90 64.25 -77.78
C ASN A 139 68.31 63.59 -79.04
N ASP A 140 68.92 63.80 -80.21
CA ASP A 140 68.58 63.18 -81.49
C ASP A 140 68.92 61.66 -81.49
N SER A 141 69.72 61.20 -80.52
CA SER A 141 69.93 59.78 -80.28
C SER A 141 68.67 59.10 -79.74
N ARG A 142 68.11 58.21 -80.59
CA ARG A 142 67.10 57.16 -80.27
C ARG A 142 67.23 56.47 -78.90
N HIS A 143 68.38 56.54 -78.25
CA HIS A 143 68.59 56.03 -76.90
C HIS A 143 67.65 56.69 -75.87
N MET A 144 67.33 57.99 -76.01
CA MET A 144 66.34 58.68 -75.17
C MET A 144 64.95 58.03 -75.31
N ASP A 145 64.40 57.99 -76.53
CA ASP A 145 63.12 57.35 -76.84
C ASP A 145 63.06 55.88 -76.39
N LEU A 146 64.12 55.11 -76.64
CA LEU A 146 64.19 53.70 -76.26
C LEU A 146 64.23 53.51 -74.73
N THR A 147 64.84 54.44 -74.00
CA THR A 147 64.89 54.40 -72.53
C THR A 147 63.55 54.85 -71.93
N GLN A 148 62.94 55.91 -72.47
CA GLN A 148 61.60 56.33 -72.08
C GLN A 148 60.57 55.23 -72.35
N LYS A 149 60.57 54.62 -73.55
CA LYS A 149 59.65 53.54 -73.91
C LYS A 149 59.84 52.27 -73.08
N LYS A 150 61.09 51.95 -72.69
CA LYS A 150 61.36 50.88 -71.70
C LYS A 150 60.76 51.22 -70.33
N ASN A 151 60.89 52.46 -69.87
CA ASN A 151 60.33 52.94 -68.60
C ASN A 151 58.79 52.95 -68.62
N GLU A 152 58.18 53.35 -69.73
CA GLU A 152 56.72 53.31 -69.95
C GLU A 152 56.19 51.87 -69.99
N ASN A 153 56.83 50.96 -70.72
CA ASN A 153 56.49 49.53 -70.69
C ASN A 153 56.62 48.97 -69.25
N MET A 154 57.72 49.27 -68.55
CA MET A 154 57.95 48.79 -67.19
C MET A 154 56.91 49.34 -66.18
N LYS A 155 56.49 50.61 -66.34
CA LYS A 155 55.37 51.19 -65.57
C LYS A 155 54.05 50.49 -65.88
N GLN A 156 53.80 50.16 -67.15
CA GLN A 156 52.61 49.41 -67.55
C GLN A 156 52.62 47.99 -66.97
N ASP A 157 53.76 47.30 -67.01
CA ASP A 157 53.92 45.96 -66.42
C ASP A 157 53.75 45.98 -64.90
N PHE A 158 54.29 46.98 -64.19
CA PHE A 158 54.03 47.16 -62.77
C PHE A 158 52.55 47.50 -62.47
N SER A 159 51.90 48.32 -63.30
CA SER A 159 50.46 48.62 -63.17
C SER A 159 49.59 47.38 -63.38
N ASN A 160 49.93 46.55 -64.38
CA ASN A 160 49.32 45.25 -64.63
C ASN A 160 49.54 44.29 -63.44
N ALA A 161 50.75 44.28 -62.86
CA ALA A 161 51.06 43.46 -61.69
C ALA A 161 50.29 43.92 -60.44
N VAL A 162 50.19 45.23 -60.18
CA VAL A 162 49.43 45.81 -59.06
C VAL A 162 47.94 45.46 -59.19
N THR A 163 47.31 45.70 -60.33
CA THR A 163 45.88 45.38 -60.53
C THR A 163 45.58 43.88 -60.43
N VAL A 164 46.50 43.01 -60.86
CA VAL A 164 46.40 41.56 -60.63
C VAL A 164 46.56 41.19 -59.13
N LEU A 165 47.44 41.86 -58.39
CA LEU A 165 47.59 41.63 -56.95
C LEU A 165 46.39 42.17 -56.16
N GLU A 166 45.83 43.32 -56.53
CA GLU A 166 44.64 43.91 -55.93
C GLU A 166 43.39 43.04 -56.16
N SER A 167 43.19 42.52 -57.37
CA SER A 167 42.08 41.60 -57.66
C SER A 167 42.22 40.26 -56.91
N LYS A 168 43.44 39.72 -56.79
CA LYS A 168 43.72 38.55 -55.92
C LYS A 168 43.44 38.86 -54.44
N LEU A 169 43.87 40.02 -53.94
CA LEU A 169 43.65 40.47 -52.56
C LEU A 169 42.16 40.66 -52.25
N ALA A 170 41.40 41.27 -53.18
CA ALA A 170 39.95 41.42 -53.07
C ALA A 170 39.23 40.05 -53.08
N THR A 171 39.68 39.11 -53.93
CA THR A 171 39.14 37.74 -53.97
C THR A 171 39.44 37.00 -52.67
N ALA A 172 40.67 37.06 -52.15
CA ALA A 172 41.05 36.44 -50.88
C ALA A 172 40.26 37.02 -49.69
N ARG A 173 40.07 38.35 -49.64
CA ARG A 173 39.20 39.02 -48.66
C ARG A 173 37.75 38.52 -48.76
N SER A 174 37.21 38.37 -49.97
CA SER A 174 35.85 37.86 -50.19
C SER A 174 35.68 36.40 -49.72
N ILE A 175 36.69 35.56 -49.94
CA ILE A 175 36.70 34.17 -49.44
C ILE A 175 36.75 34.15 -47.91
N LEU A 176 37.67 34.88 -47.30
CA LEU A 176 37.86 34.90 -45.84
C LEU A 176 36.62 35.44 -45.10
N VAL A 177 35.91 36.41 -45.66
CA VAL A 177 34.61 36.88 -45.13
C VAL A 177 33.53 35.80 -45.19
N LYS A 178 33.44 35.03 -46.29
CA LYS A 178 32.49 33.90 -46.41
C LYS A 178 32.84 32.79 -45.43
N GLU A 179 34.11 32.43 -45.33
CA GLU A 179 34.61 31.40 -44.42
C GLU A 179 34.32 31.75 -42.95
N LYS A 180 34.59 33.00 -42.56
CA LYS A 180 34.24 33.53 -41.24
C LYS A 180 32.74 33.38 -40.96
N ALA A 181 31.87 33.79 -41.88
CA ALA A 181 30.42 33.68 -41.71
C ALA A 181 29.95 32.20 -41.61
N THR A 182 30.52 31.28 -42.40
CA THR A 182 30.21 29.85 -42.27
C THR A 182 30.67 29.26 -40.95
N ARG A 183 31.82 29.71 -40.42
CA ARG A 183 32.34 29.27 -39.12
C ARG A 183 31.46 29.78 -37.96
N GLU A 184 31.00 31.02 -38.03
CA GLU A 184 30.09 31.61 -37.03
C GLU A 184 28.74 30.86 -36.99
N GLU A 185 28.19 30.49 -38.14
CA GLU A 185 26.96 29.67 -38.23
C GLU A 185 27.17 28.22 -37.74
N ILE A 186 28.34 27.62 -37.97
CA ILE A 186 28.69 26.30 -37.43
C ILE A 186 28.86 26.36 -35.90
N GLN A 187 29.55 27.38 -35.38
CA GLN A 187 29.72 27.57 -33.94
C GLN A 187 28.37 27.74 -33.24
N LYS A 188 27.48 28.58 -33.78
CA LYS A 188 26.13 28.76 -33.26
C LYS A 188 25.32 27.46 -33.21
N LYS A 189 25.44 26.61 -34.24
CA LYS A 189 24.83 25.27 -34.26
C LYS A 189 25.42 24.32 -33.21
N LEU A 190 26.73 24.40 -32.98
CA LEU A 190 27.39 23.62 -31.93
C LEU A 190 26.92 24.06 -30.53
N GLU A 191 26.85 25.37 -30.27
CA GLU A 191 26.33 25.93 -29.02
C GLU A 191 24.87 25.53 -28.77
N GLN A 192 24.01 25.55 -29.80
CA GLN A 192 22.63 25.07 -29.72
C GLN A 192 22.53 23.57 -29.42
N SER A 193 23.37 22.74 -30.05
CA SER A 193 23.43 21.29 -29.80
C SER A 193 23.92 20.98 -28.38
N LEU A 194 24.92 21.71 -27.87
CA LEU A 194 25.40 21.59 -26.50
C LEU A 194 24.34 21.99 -25.47
N GLN A 195 23.57 23.06 -25.73
CA GLN A 195 22.44 23.46 -24.88
C GLN A 195 21.32 22.41 -24.87
N GLN A 196 21.00 21.81 -26.03
CA GLN A 196 20.02 20.73 -26.12
C GLN A 196 20.48 19.48 -25.37
N ASN A 197 21.75 19.07 -25.51
CA ASN A 197 22.31 17.94 -24.78
C ASN A 197 22.34 18.19 -23.25
N ALA A 198 22.67 19.41 -22.80
CA ALA A 198 22.62 19.77 -21.39
C ALA A 198 21.19 19.73 -20.82
N ALA A 199 20.19 20.17 -21.59
CA ALA A 199 18.79 20.05 -21.21
C ALA A 199 18.32 18.59 -21.14
N LEU A 200 18.70 17.75 -22.11
CA LEU A 200 18.39 16.31 -22.14
C LEU A 200 19.05 15.56 -20.97
N LEU A 201 20.31 15.86 -20.64
CA LEU A 201 20.98 15.28 -19.47
C LEU A 201 20.27 15.66 -18.16
N SER A 202 19.77 16.90 -18.05
CA SER A 202 18.97 17.34 -16.89
C SER A 202 17.65 16.58 -16.78
N THR A 203 16.92 16.40 -17.89
CA THR A 203 15.64 15.65 -17.86
C THR A 203 15.84 14.16 -17.61
N LEU A 204 16.89 13.54 -18.17
CA LEU A 204 17.26 12.16 -17.87
C LEU A 204 17.57 11.98 -16.38
N LYS A 205 18.40 12.84 -15.79
CA LYS A 205 18.75 12.78 -14.37
C LYS A 205 17.56 13.00 -13.43
N SER A 206 16.61 13.87 -13.81
CA SER A 206 15.34 14.00 -13.10
C SER A 206 14.53 12.71 -13.17
N ARG A 207 14.47 12.07 -14.35
CA ARG A 207 13.71 10.84 -14.58
C ARG A 207 14.31 9.63 -13.87
N GLU A 208 15.64 9.54 -13.79
CA GLU A 208 16.35 8.55 -12.97
C GLU A 208 15.94 8.68 -11.49
N GLN A 209 15.95 9.89 -10.94
CA GLN A 209 15.54 10.13 -9.54
C GLN A 209 14.05 9.88 -9.28
N GLU A 210 13.17 10.07 -10.27
CA GLU A 210 11.76 9.67 -10.18
C GLU A 210 11.60 8.14 -10.14
N LEU A 211 12.33 7.42 -11.00
CA LEU A 211 12.32 5.96 -11.06
C LEU A 211 12.91 5.33 -9.80
N GLU A 212 14.01 5.89 -9.27
CA GLU A 212 14.66 5.44 -8.04
C GLU A 212 13.73 5.57 -6.82
N LYS A 213 13.05 6.72 -6.66
CA LYS A 213 12.02 6.93 -5.62
C LYS A 213 10.81 6.01 -5.81
N SER A 214 10.40 5.76 -7.06
CA SER A 214 9.29 4.83 -7.34
C SER A 214 9.65 3.40 -6.96
N LEU A 215 10.89 2.97 -7.25
CA LEU A 215 11.42 1.66 -6.89
C LEU A 215 11.56 1.51 -5.36
N GLU A 216 12.02 2.56 -4.66
CA GLU A 216 12.10 2.57 -3.19
C GLU A 216 10.70 2.43 -2.55
N GLY A 217 9.70 3.14 -3.07
CA GLY A 217 8.30 2.98 -2.66
C GLY A 217 7.73 1.58 -2.93
N GLN A 218 8.10 0.96 -4.06
CA GLN A 218 7.77 -0.45 -4.34
C GLN A 218 8.46 -1.41 -3.35
N CYS A 219 9.72 -1.16 -2.98
CA CYS A 219 10.42 -1.95 -1.97
C CYS A 219 9.80 -1.80 -0.57
N GLU A 220 9.37 -0.59 -0.18
CA GLU A 220 8.63 -0.37 1.08
C GLU A 220 7.29 -1.11 1.10
N THR A 221 6.51 -0.98 0.03
CA THR A 221 5.18 -1.63 -0.04
C THR A 221 5.30 -3.14 -0.08
N ALA A 222 6.30 -3.70 -0.77
CA ALA A 222 6.63 -5.12 -0.71
C ALA A 222 6.99 -5.59 0.72
N ARG A 223 7.83 -4.83 1.46
CA ARG A 223 8.14 -5.14 2.87
C ARG A 223 6.89 -5.10 3.76
N LYS A 224 6.02 -4.10 3.58
CA LYS A 224 4.75 -3.97 4.33
C LYS A 224 3.81 -5.15 4.02
N LEU A 225 3.72 -5.58 2.76
CA LEU A 225 2.96 -6.75 2.34
C LEU A 225 3.51 -8.04 2.97
N GLN A 226 4.82 -8.27 2.92
CA GLN A 226 5.47 -9.43 3.55
C GLN A 226 5.26 -9.48 5.07
N GLN A 227 5.26 -8.33 5.75
CA GLN A 227 4.93 -8.25 7.19
C GLN A 227 3.47 -8.59 7.47
N MET A 228 2.54 -8.17 6.62
CA MET A 228 1.12 -8.55 6.74
C MET A 228 0.89 -10.03 6.43
N GLU A 229 1.60 -10.60 5.45
CA GLU A 229 1.55 -12.03 5.15
C GLU A 229 2.06 -12.88 6.32
N LYS A 230 3.16 -12.47 6.97
CA LYS A 230 3.67 -13.13 8.18
C LYS A 230 2.65 -13.09 9.32
N LYS A 231 2.02 -11.92 9.57
CA LYS A 231 0.95 -11.78 10.57
C LYS A 231 -0.29 -12.59 10.24
N ALA A 232 -0.65 -12.72 8.96
CA ALA A 232 -1.78 -13.56 8.55
C ALA A 232 -1.53 -15.03 8.87
N LYS A 233 -0.30 -15.52 8.65
CA LYS A 233 0.12 -16.88 9.04
C LYS A 233 0.16 -17.08 10.54
N GLU A 234 0.74 -16.14 11.29
CA GLU A 234 0.73 -16.15 12.76
C GLU A 234 -0.69 -16.17 13.35
N LEU A 235 -1.65 -15.50 12.71
CA LEU A 235 -3.06 -15.52 13.12
C LEU A 235 -3.79 -16.80 12.68
N GLN A 236 -3.46 -17.35 11.51
CA GLN A 236 -4.02 -18.64 11.07
C GLN A 236 -3.56 -19.78 12.00
N GLU A 237 -2.27 -19.84 12.34
CA GLU A 237 -1.73 -20.80 13.31
C GLU A 237 -2.43 -20.68 14.67
N GLN A 238 -2.74 -19.45 15.12
CA GLN A 238 -3.53 -19.22 16.34
C GLN A 238 -4.96 -19.75 16.22
N VAL A 239 -5.66 -19.50 15.11
CA VAL A 239 -7.02 -20.03 14.88
C VAL A 239 -7.01 -21.56 14.89
N GLU A 240 -6.09 -22.20 14.16
CA GLU A 240 -5.96 -23.66 14.12
C GLU A 240 -5.70 -24.25 15.52
N THR A 241 -4.88 -23.60 16.37
CA THR A 241 -4.71 -24.04 17.77
C THR A 241 -5.94 -23.83 18.64
N ILE A 242 -6.72 -22.76 18.42
CA ILE A 242 -7.97 -22.51 19.16
C ILE A 242 -9.01 -23.56 18.79
N GLU A 243 -9.21 -23.82 17.50
CA GLU A 243 -10.12 -24.86 16.98
C GLU A 243 -9.76 -26.23 17.57
N MET A 244 -8.48 -26.60 17.66
CA MET A 244 -8.06 -27.84 18.33
C MET A 244 -8.48 -27.86 19.81
N THR A 245 -8.24 -26.78 20.57
CA THR A 245 -8.64 -26.73 21.99
C THR A 245 -10.16 -26.70 22.20
N GLU A 246 -10.92 -26.14 21.26
CA GLU A 246 -12.39 -26.15 21.28
C GLU A 246 -12.92 -27.57 21.08
N ASN A 247 -12.41 -28.31 20.09
CA ASN A 247 -12.74 -29.72 19.86
C ASN A 247 -12.38 -30.62 21.06
N ASP A 248 -11.21 -30.41 21.69
CA ASP A 248 -10.81 -31.14 22.91
C ASP A 248 -11.77 -30.85 24.09
N LEU A 249 -12.21 -29.59 24.24
CA LEU A 249 -13.17 -29.19 25.28
C LEU A 249 -14.59 -29.72 25.02
N GLU A 250 -15.06 -29.75 23.76
CA GLU A 250 -16.34 -30.38 23.40
C GLU A 250 -16.31 -31.89 23.64
N SER A 251 -15.20 -32.57 23.31
CA SER A 251 -14.98 -33.99 23.60
C SER A 251 -14.97 -34.27 25.11
N ALA A 252 -14.32 -33.42 25.91
CA ALA A 252 -14.35 -33.51 27.36
C ALA A 252 -15.75 -33.25 27.94
N LEU A 253 -16.50 -32.26 27.41
CA LEU A 253 -17.84 -31.91 27.87
C LEU A 253 -18.86 -33.01 27.55
N THR A 254 -18.82 -33.56 26.34
CA THR A 254 -19.68 -34.68 25.94
C THR A 254 -19.39 -35.94 26.75
N HIS A 255 -18.12 -36.25 27.04
CA HIS A 255 -17.75 -37.33 27.97
C HIS A 255 -18.27 -37.08 29.39
N CYS A 256 -18.18 -35.84 29.90
CA CYS A 256 -18.75 -35.47 31.21
C CYS A 256 -20.28 -35.65 31.25
N HIS A 257 -21.00 -35.26 30.19
CA HIS A 257 -22.44 -35.47 30.09
C HIS A 257 -22.81 -36.97 30.11
N GLY A 258 -22.11 -37.80 29.34
CA GLY A 258 -22.32 -39.27 29.38
C GLY A 258 -22.08 -39.87 30.76
N CYS A 259 -21.05 -39.40 31.48
CA CYS A 259 -20.81 -39.81 32.87
C CYS A 259 -21.95 -39.39 33.82
N ILE A 260 -22.53 -38.20 33.63
CA ILE A 260 -23.67 -37.72 34.41
C ILE A 260 -24.93 -38.54 34.11
N GLU A 261 -25.21 -38.85 32.84
CA GLU A 261 -26.34 -39.71 32.44
C GLU A 261 -26.23 -41.12 33.04
N GLU A 262 -25.04 -41.73 33.00
CA GLU A 262 -24.78 -43.01 33.67
C GLU A 262 -25.03 -42.96 35.18
N LEU A 263 -24.59 -41.89 35.86
CA LEU A 263 -24.80 -41.70 37.29
C LEU A 263 -26.26 -41.45 37.65
N VAL A 264 -26.99 -40.70 36.83
CA VAL A 264 -28.45 -40.49 36.98
C VAL A 264 -29.18 -41.82 36.79
N LYS A 265 -28.83 -42.62 35.78
CA LYS A 265 -29.41 -43.95 35.57
C LYS A 265 -29.16 -44.87 36.76
N LYS A 266 -27.90 -44.99 37.22
CA LYS A 266 -27.52 -45.80 38.39
C LYS A 266 -28.24 -45.35 39.67
N LYS A 267 -28.47 -44.04 39.83
CA LYS A 267 -29.27 -43.47 40.94
C LYS A 267 -30.75 -43.86 40.84
N LEU A 268 -31.35 -43.81 39.65
CA LEU A 268 -32.75 -44.23 39.45
C LEU A 268 -32.93 -45.72 39.72
N GLU A 269 -32.06 -46.58 39.18
CA GLU A 269 -32.05 -48.03 39.46
C GLU A 269 -31.86 -48.35 40.96
N ALA A 270 -31.13 -47.51 41.71
CA ALA A 270 -30.97 -47.64 43.15
C ALA A 270 -32.22 -47.19 43.93
N LEU A 271 -32.88 -46.11 43.51
CA LEU A 271 -34.13 -45.63 44.11
C LEU A 271 -35.29 -46.61 43.88
N GLU A 272 -35.34 -47.23 42.70
CA GLU A 272 -36.30 -48.30 42.38
C GLU A 272 -36.13 -49.50 43.33
N LYS A 273 -34.92 -50.05 43.46
CA LYS A 273 -34.60 -51.15 44.39
C LYS A 273 -34.88 -50.80 45.87
N VAL A 274 -34.69 -49.54 46.26
CA VAL A 274 -35.08 -49.06 47.60
C VAL A 274 -36.60 -49.01 47.76
N SER A 275 -37.35 -48.57 46.74
CA SER A 275 -38.82 -48.60 46.74
C SER A 275 -39.37 -50.02 46.81
N GLU A 276 -38.83 -50.96 46.04
CA GLU A 276 -39.17 -52.39 46.10
C GLU A 276 -38.91 -52.96 47.51
N SER A 277 -37.75 -52.63 48.09
CA SER A 277 -37.37 -53.07 49.43
C SER A 277 -38.29 -52.50 50.51
N LEU A 278 -38.67 -51.22 50.40
CA LEU A 278 -39.62 -50.58 51.32
C LEU A 278 -41.01 -51.23 51.21
N GLN A 279 -41.54 -51.43 50.00
CA GLN A 279 -42.82 -52.11 49.78
C GLN A 279 -42.82 -53.55 50.34
N LEU A 280 -41.69 -54.27 50.26
CA LEU A 280 -41.56 -55.60 50.87
C LEU A 280 -41.62 -55.53 52.39
N VAL A 281 -40.94 -54.55 53.01
CA VAL A 281 -40.98 -54.31 54.46
C VAL A 281 -42.37 -53.86 54.91
N GLU A 282 -43.06 -52.99 54.18
CA GLU A 282 -44.43 -52.55 54.46
C GLU A 282 -45.41 -53.74 54.45
N ARG A 283 -45.32 -54.62 53.44
CA ARG A 283 -46.13 -55.86 53.37
C ARG A 283 -45.84 -56.80 54.55
N ALA A 284 -44.56 -57.01 54.88
CA ALA A 284 -44.16 -57.85 56.01
C ALA A 284 -44.58 -57.27 57.37
N MET A 285 -44.56 -55.94 57.54
CA MET A 285 -45.08 -55.27 58.73
C MET A 285 -46.60 -55.43 58.84
N ALA A 286 -47.34 -55.21 57.75
CA ALA A 286 -48.79 -55.39 57.72
C ALA A 286 -49.20 -56.84 58.04
N GLU A 287 -48.52 -57.84 57.45
CA GLU A 287 -48.72 -59.25 57.76
C GLU A 287 -48.46 -59.53 59.26
N LYS A 288 -47.32 -59.08 59.78
CA LYS A 288 -46.96 -59.19 61.21
C LYS A 288 -48.01 -58.53 62.12
N ASP A 289 -48.54 -57.37 61.77
CA ASP A 289 -49.57 -56.68 62.56
C ASP A 289 -50.92 -57.43 62.51
N THR A 290 -51.31 -58.00 61.36
CA THR A 290 -52.49 -58.87 61.31
C THR A 290 -52.32 -60.16 62.12
N ALA A 291 -51.12 -60.75 62.14
CA ALA A 291 -50.81 -61.93 62.95
C ALA A 291 -50.85 -61.60 64.46
N VAL A 292 -50.30 -60.45 64.87
CA VAL A 292 -50.38 -59.98 66.27
C VAL A 292 -51.83 -59.74 66.70
N LEU A 293 -52.68 -59.14 65.84
CA LEU A 293 -54.10 -58.94 66.14
C LEU A 293 -54.88 -60.26 66.26
N GLN A 294 -54.51 -61.30 65.49
CA GLN A 294 -55.06 -62.64 65.65
C GLN A 294 -54.58 -63.28 66.96
N GLU A 295 -53.30 -63.10 67.33
CA GLU A 295 -52.73 -63.62 68.57
C GLU A 295 -53.34 -62.95 69.82
N THR A 296 -53.57 -61.63 69.82
CA THR A 296 -54.25 -60.94 70.92
C THR A 296 -55.69 -61.41 71.06
N ARG A 297 -56.43 -61.55 69.94
CA ARG A 297 -57.79 -62.09 69.95
C ARG A 297 -57.85 -63.52 70.52
N ILE A 298 -56.98 -64.42 70.05
CA ILE A 298 -56.92 -65.80 70.56
C ILE A 298 -56.54 -65.83 72.05
N ARG A 299 -55.66 -64.93 72.50
CA ARG A 299 -55.31 -64.77 73.92
C ARG A 299 -56.50 -64.27 74.75
N GLU A 300 -57.28 -63.32 74.25
CA GLU A 300 -58.51 -62.83 74.90
C GLU A 300 -59.59 -63.91 74.98
N GLU A 301 -59.85 -64.64 73.89
CA GLU A 301 -60.77 -65.78 73.85
C GLU A 301 -60.34 -66.88 74.85
N ASN A 302 -59.03 -67.18 74.95
CA ASN A 302 -58.50 -68.09 75.97
C ASN A 302 -58.73 -67.58 77.41
N VAL A 303 -58.53 -66.29 77.68
CA VAL A 303 -58.80 -65.69 79.01
C VAL A 303 -60.29 -65.72 79.34
N GLN A 304 -61.18 -65.55 78.36
CA GLN A 304 -62.63 -65.72 78.55
C GLN A 304 -63.00 -67.18 78.84
N LEU A 305 -62.46 -68.14 78.08
CA LEU A 305 -62.65 -69.57 78.31
C LEU A 305 -62.15 -70.00 79.70
N GLN A 306 -60.98 -69.52 80.14
CA GLN A 306 -60.45 -69.76 81.48
C GLN A 306 -61.36 -69.21 82.59
N LYS A 307 -61.91 -67.99 82.42
CA LYS A 307 -62.87 -67.40 83.37
C LYS A 307 -64.18 -68.19 83.44
N MET A 308 -64.71 -68.63 82.30
CA MET A 308 -65.92 -69.47 82.27
C MET A 308 -65.66 -70.84 82.93
N LEU A 309 -64.52 -71.48 82.65
CA LEU A 309 -64.13 -72.74 83.29
C LEU A 309 -63.96 -72.59 84.80
N ALA A 310 -63.33 -71.51 85.28
CA ALA A 310 -63.22 -71.20 86.70
C ALA A 310 -64.61 -71.04 87.35
N SER A 311 -65.51 -70.27 86.73
CA SER A 311 -66.89 -70.10 87.20
C SER A 311 -67.65 -71.44 87.28
N ILE A 312 -67.49 -72.33 86.31
CA ILE A 312 -68.10 -73.68 86.31
C ILE A 312 -67.50 -74.55 87.44
N ILE A 313 -66.19 -74.45 87.70
CA ILE A 313 -65.52 -75.16 88.80
C ILE A 313 -66.00 -74.62 90.16
N ASP A 314 -66.12 -73.31 90.33
CA ASP A 314 -66.62 -72.69 91.57
C ASP A 314 -68.10 -73.03 91.81
N GLU A 315 -68.95 -73.01 90.77
CA GLU A 315 -70.36 -73.39 90.85
C GLU A 315 -70.54 -74.89 91.14
N ALA A 316 -69.72 -75.76 90.52
CA ALA A 316 -69.67 -77.18 90.85
C ALA A 316 -69.18 -77.41 92.30
N GLY A 317 -68.15 -76.68 92.74
CA GLY A 317 -67.66 -76.71 94.12
C GLY A 317 -68.67 -76.20 95.13
N ALA A 318 -69.49 -75.20 94.76
CA ALA A 318 -70.62 -74.72 95.57
C ALA A 318 -71.71 -75.78 95.68
N ARG A 319 -72.16 -76.37 94.56
CA ARG A 319 -73.13 -77.50 94.57
C ARG A 319 -72.64 -78.68 95.40
N VAL A 320 -71.37 -79.06 95.29
CA VAL A 320 -70.79 -80.15 96.10
C VAL A 320 -70.77 -79.81 97.60
N LYS A 321 -70.51 -78.55 97.98
CA LYS A 321 -70.61 -78.10 99.38
C LYS A 321 -72.06 -78.09 99.88
N GLU A 322 -73.00 -77.66 99.05
CA GLU A 322 -74.43 -77.63 99.38
C GLU A 322 -74.97 -79.05 99.56
N GLU A 323 -74.68 -79.98 98.64
CA GLU A 323 -75.05 -81.39 98.80
C GLU A 323 -74.33 -82.06 99.98
N MET A 324 -73.07 -81.73 100.25
CA MET A 324 -72.37 -82.22 101.43
C MET A 324 -73.00 -81.72 102.74
N GLU A 325 -73.43 -80.46 102.80
CA GLU A 325 -74.11 -79.91 103.97
C GLU A 325 -75.55 -80.43 104.10
N ASN A 326 -76.26 -80.66 102.99
CA ASN A 326 -77.55 -81.34 102.93
C ASN A 326 -77.43 -82.79 103.47
N ILE A 327 -76.46 -83.56 103.00
CA ILE A 327 -76.14 -84.90 103.49
C ILE A 327 -75.78 -84.86 104.99
N LYS A 328 -74.98 -83.89 105.43
CA LYS A 328 -74.64 -83.67 106.85
C LYS A 328 -75.87 -83.32 107.69
N GLN A 329 -76.79 -82.51 107.20
CA GLN A 329 -78.07 -82.24 107.86
C GLN A 329 -78.98 -83.47 107.92
N GLN A 330 -79.00 -84.31 106.88
CA GLN A 330 -79.73 -85.59 106.88
C GLN A 330 -79.14 -86.57 107.89
N TYR A 331 -77.80 -86.68 107.98
CA TYR A 331 -77.15 -87.48 109.01
C TYR A 331 -77.35 -86.91 110.42
N ASN A 332 -77.33 -85.59 110.61
CA ASN A 332 -77.62 -84.96 111.90
C ASN A 332 -79.07 -85.22 112.34
N LYS A 333 -80.07 -85.04 111.45
CA LYS A 333 -81.47 -85.40 111.74
C LYS A 333 -81.63 -86.89 112.05
N LYS A 334 -80.90 -87.76 111.35
CA LYS A 334 -80.89 -89.21 111.62
C LYS A 334 -80.22 -89.53 112.97
N LEU A 335 -79.20 -88.77 113.36
CA LEU A 335 -78.55 -88.85 114.67
C LEU A 335 -79.48 -88.35 115.79
N GLU A 336 -80.21 -87.25 115.58
CA GLU A 336 -81.25 -86.75 116.50
C GLU A 336 -82.37 -87.78 116.69
N ILE A 337 -82.85 -88.40 115.61
CA ILE A 337 -83.84 -89.50 115.67
C ILE A 337 -83.26 -90.69 116.45
N LEU A 338 -82.01 -91.10 116.18
CA LEU A 338 -81.36 -92.19 116.91
C LEU A 338 -81.10 -91.86 118.38
N LEU A 339 -80.76 -90.62 118.72
CA LEU A 339 -80.61 -90.15 120.10
C LEU A 339 -81.95 -90.11 120.83
N HIS A 340 -83.02 -89.65 120.16
CA HIS A 340 -84.38 -89.69 120.69
C HIS A 340 -84.86 -91.14 120.89
N ASP A 341 -84.55 -92.05 119.96
CA ASP A 341 -84.89 -93.46 120.06
C ASP A 341 -84.06 -94.19 121.12
N MET A 342 -82.76 -93.88 121.26
CA MET A 342 -81.94 -94.35 122.39
C MET A 342 -82.49 -93.85 123.72
N LYS A 343 -82.85 -92.56 123.81
CA LYS A 343 -83.43 -91.99 125.03
C LYS A 343 -84.80 -92.60 125.35
N ARG A 344 -85.66 -92.84 124.34
CA ARG A 344 -86.90 -93.62 124.51
C ARG A 344 -86.61 -95.03 125.02
N ILE A 345 -85.54 -95.68 124.55
CA ILE A 345 -85.13 -97.00 125.03
C ILE A 345 -84.56 -96.94 126.45
N GLU A 346 -83.86 -95.88 126.86
CA GLU A 346 -83.42 -95.64 128.25
C GLU A 346 -84.60 -95.35 129.18
N ASP A 347 -85.57 -94.55 128.74
CA ASP A 347 -86.82 -94.29 129.45
C ASP A 347 -87.66 -95.58 129.57
N GLU A 348 -87.77 -96.37 128.49
CA GLU A 348 -88.39 -97.71 128.53
C GLU A 348 -87.64 -98.69 129.44
N ASN A 349 -86.30 -98.64 129.48
CA ASN A 349 -85.48 -99.57 130.27
C ASN A 349 -85.47 -99.20 131.76
N SER A 350 -85.49 -97.90 132.08
CA SER A 350 -85.69 -97.42 133.46
C SER A 350 -87.12 -97.68 133.94
N GLU A 351 -88.13 -97.50 133.08
CA GLU A 351 -89.52 -97.87 133.37
C GLU A 351 -89.69 -99.40 133.52
N LYS A 352 -88.98 -100.22 132.72
CA LYS A 352 -88.91 -101.69 132.87
C LYS A 352 -88.20 -102.10 134.17
N ASN A 353 -87.07 -101.48 134.54
CA ASN A 353 -86.42 -101.72 135.84
C ASN A 353 -87.33 -101.34 137.02
N ARG A 354 -88.05 -100.21 136.91
CA ARG A 354 -89.02 -99.77 137.93
C ARG A 354 -90.21 -100.72 138.07
N LYS A 355 -90.65 -101.33 136.95
CA LYS A 355 -91.67 -102.39 136.94
C LYS A 355 -91.13 -103.70 137.50
N LEU A 356 -89.91 -104.10 137.16
CA LEU A 356 -89.26 -105.32 137.67
C LEU A 356 -89.05 -105.26 139.20
N GLN A 357 -88.68 -104.09 139.74
CA GLN A 357 -88.62 -103.89 141.20
C GLN A 357 -90.01 -103.99 141.87
N LYS A 358 -91.08 -103.56 141.19
CA LYS A 358 -92.46 -103.65 141.69
C LYS A 358 -93.01 -105.08 141.62
N GLU A 359 -92.82 -105.80 140.51
CA GLU A 359 -93.29 -107.19 140.36
C GLU A 359 -92.69 -108.15 141.41
N ILE A 360 -91.49 -107.85 141.92
CA ILE A 360 -90.85 -108.60 143.02
C ILE A 360 -91.58 -108.42 144.37
N GLN A 361 -92.31 -107.32 144.57
CA GLN A 361 -93.04 -107.03 145.81
C GLN A 361 -94.57 -107.19 145.67
N GLU A 362 -95.13 -106.92 144.49
CA GLU A 362 -96.57 -107.00 144.21
C GLU A 362 -97.04 -108.44 143.95
N LYS A 363 -96.13 -109.41 143.67
CA LYS A 363 -96.44 -110.85 143.56
C LYS A 363 -97.06 -111.49 144.82
N TYR A 364 -96.97 -110.84 145.99
CA TYR A 364 -97.57 -111.35 147.22
C TYR A 364 -99.06 -111.03 147.41
N VAL A 365 -99.64 -110.11 146.62
CA VAL A 365 -101.07 -109.76 146.69
C VAL A 365 -101.70 -109.67 145.30
N LEU A 366 -102.08 -110.84 144.80
CA LEU A 366 -103.30 -111.14 144.05
C LEU A 366 -103.83 -110.12 143.01
N GLU A 367 -103.78 -110.55 141.75
CA GLU A 367 -104.99 -110.87 140.98
C GLU A 367 -106.21 -109.91 141.07
N GLU A 368 -106.20 -108.74 140.39
CA GLU A 368 -107.38 -108.28 139.60
C GLU A 368 -107.11 -107.18 138.52
N LYS A 369 -107.36 -107.53 137.24
CA LYS A 369 -107.98 -106.82 136.06
C LYS A 369 -107.76 -105.27 135.89
N LEU A 370 -107.30 -104.62 134.77
CA LEU A 370 -107.44 -104.71 133.27
C LEU A 370 -108.73 -103.98 132.72
N GLN A 371 -108.83 -103.07 131.70
CA GLN A 371 -108.04 -102.55 130.53
C GLN A 371 -108.31 -101.00 130.30
N LYS A 372 -108.40 -100.20 129.17
CA LYS A 372 -108.38 -100.29 127.67
C LYS A 372 -108.30 -98.87 126.93
N MET A 373 -107.71 -98.78 125.70
CA MET A 373 -107.98 -97.81 124.55
C MET A 373 -107.82 -96.26 124.76
N GLN A 374 -107.93 -95.28 123.79
CA GLN A 374 -108.34 -95.20 122.35
C GLN A 374 -107.52 -94.15 121.47
N VAL A 375 -108.05 -93.62 120.33
CA VAL A 375 -107.30 -93.32 119.05
C VAL A 375 -107.93 -92.23 118.07
N GLU A 376 -107.09 -91.42 117.36
CA GLU A 376 -107.18 -90.67 116.01
C GLU A 376 -108.13 -89.47 115.60
N SER A 377 -107.70 -88.61 114.62
CA SER A 377 -108.40 -88.09 113.36
C SER A 377 -108.08 -86.62 112.79
N PRO A 378 -108.39 -86.24 111.49
CA PRO A 378 -107.55 -85.29 110.66
C PRO A 378 -108.18 -84.32 109.54
N VAL A 379 -107.32 -83.72 108.65
CA VAL A 379 -107.46 -83.11 107.24
C VAL A 379 -108.25 -81.79 106.91
N ALA A 380 -108.19 -81.10 105.72
CA ALA A 380 -107.14 -80.58 104.76
C ALA A 380 -107.74 -79.78 103.51
N ALA A 381 -107.04 -78.84 102.80
CA ALA A 381 -107.55 -78.11 101.56
C ALA A 381 -106.53 -77.32 100.65
N THR A 382 -106.61 -77.37 99.29
CA THR A 382 -105.95 -76.44 98.27
C THR A 382 -106.39 -76.66 96.78
N VAL A 383 -106.73 -75.62 95.98
CA VAL A 383 -106.79 -75.68 94.46
C VAL A 383 -106.58 -74.33 93.70
N LEU A 384 -107.21 -73.23 94.13
CA LEU A 384 -107.64 -72.12 93.23
C LEU A 384 -106.54 -71.21 92.61
N GLU A 385 -105.33 -71.21 93.17
CA GLU A 385 -104.35 -70.13 92.97
C GLU A 385 -103.61 -70.17 91.62
N LYS A 386 -103.53 -71.35 90.99
CA LYS A 386 -102.55 -71.66 89.92
C LYS A 386 -102.92 -71.19 88.50
N LYS A 387 -103.95 -70.34 88.33
CA LYS A 387 -104.41 -69.85 87.01
C LYS A 387 -104.24 -68.35 86.76
N LEU A 388 -103.94 -67.55 87.78
CA LEU A 388 -103.86 -66.09 87.65
C LEU A 388 -102.50 -65.61 87.13
N THR A 389 -101.41 -66.29 87.51
CA THR A 389 -100.03 -65.89 87.18
C THR A 389 -99.70 -65.97 85.70
N MET A 390 -100.07 -67.07 85.01
CA MET A 390 -99.66 -67.32 83.62
C MET A 390 -100.11 -66.22 82.63
N ALA A 391 -101.23 -65.55 82.89
CA ALA A 391 -101.74 -64.48 82.02
C ALA A 391 -100.99 -63.14 82.16
N TYR A 392 -100.19 -62.96 83.22
CA TYR A 392 -99.42 -61.74 83.45
C TYR A 392 -98.08 -61.74 82.70
N ASP A 393 -97.46 -62.91 82.55
CA ASP A 393 -96.13 -63.06 81.95
C ASP A 393 -96.13 -62.85 80.43
N GLU A 394 -97.16 -63.33 79.71
CA GLU A 394 -97.31 -63.10 78.26
C GLU A 394 -97.43 -61.60 77.93
N LEU A 395 -98.21 -60.85 78.72
CA LEU A 395 -98.35 -59.39 78.60
C LEU A 395 -97.02 -58.66 78.83
N LEU A 396 -96.19 -59.17 79.75
CA LEU A 396 -94.87 -58.61 80.01
C LEU A 396 -93.91 -58.83 78.84
N SER A 397 -93.94 -60.02 78.22
CA SER A 397 -93.10 -60.38 77.07
C SER A 397 -93.37 -59.48 75.85
N ILE A 398 -94.64 -59.30 75.48
CA ILE A 398 -95.06 -58.45 74.35
C ILE A 398 -94.63 -56.99 74.57
N LYS A 399 -94.63 -56.50 75.82
CA LYS A 399 -94.17 -55.14 76.15
C LYS A 399 -92.66 -54.96 75.95
N HIS A 400 -91.84 -55.95 76.32
CA HIS A 400 -90.39 -55.90 76.10
C HIS A 400 -90.05 -55.94 74.61
N TYR A 401 -90.68 -56.83 73.84
CA TYR A 401 -90.45 -56.94 72.40
C TYR A 401 -90.77 -55.62 71.65
N ASN A 402 -91.90 -54.98 71.97
CA ASN A 402 -92.25 -53.67 71.40
C ASN A 402 -91.26 -52.55 71.78
N MET A 403 -90.67 -52.61 72.98
CA MET A 403 -89.66 -51.63 73.41
C MET A 403 -88.32 -51.85 72.70
N GLN A 404 -87.93 -53.10 72.47
CA GLN A 404 -86.74 -53.44 71.67
C GLN A 404 -86.88 -52.98 70.21
N LEU A 405 -88.02 -53.26 69.56
CA LEU A 405 -88.30 -52.74 68.21
C LEU A 405 -88.28 -51.20 68.14
N GLY A 406 -88.67 -50.51 69.22
CA GLY A 406 -88.54 -49.05 69.33
C GLY A 406 -87.10 -48.57 69.32
N ILE A 407 -86.20 -49.28 70.03
CA ILE A 407 -84.76 -48.98 70.08
C ILE A 407 -84.11 -49.29 68.73
N GLU A 408 -84.41 -50.45 68.12
CA GLU A 408 -83.90 -50.82 66.80
C GLU A 408 -84.31 -49.82 65.70
N LYS A 409 -85.55 -49.34 65.74
CA LYS A 409 -86.04 -48.28 64.85
C LYS A 409 -85.25 -46.97 65.00
N GLU A 410 -85.00 -46.51 66.22
CA GLU A 410 -84.28 -45.24 66.42
C GLU A 410 -82.79 -45.38 66.10
N ASN A 411 -82.17 -46.54 66.38
CA ASN A 411 -80.80 -46.84 65.95
C ASN A 411 -80.65 -46.78 64.42
N LEU A 412 -81.54 -47.45 63.68
CA LEU A 412 -81.57 -47.41 62.21
C LEU A 412 -81.79 -46.00 61.68
N ARG A 413 -82.58 -45.19 62.38
CA ARG A 413 -82.78 -43.78 62.04
C ARG A 413 -81.51 -42.95 62.25
N SER A 414 -80.86 -43.05 63.41
CA SER A 414 -79.62 -42.33 63.69
C SER A 414 -78.49 -42.75 62.76
N GLU A 415 -78.43 -44.02 62.35
CA GLU A 415 -77.47 -44.47 61.32
C GLU A 415 -77.78 -43.88 59.94
N LEU A 416 -79.05 -43.80 59.54
CA LEU A 416 -79.46 -43.19 58.28
C LEU A 416 -79.20 -41.68 58.26
N GLU A 417 -79.47 -40.97 59.35
CA GLU A 417 -79.14 -39.55 59.53
C GLU A 417 -77.61 -39.34 59.47
N ARG A 418 -76.81 -40.17 60.15
CA ARG A 418 -75.32 -40.17 60.06
C ARG A 418 -74.81 -40.43 58.64
N LEU A 419 -75.43 -41.35 57.90
CA LEU A 419 -75.04 -41.65 56.51
C LEU A 419 -75.36 -40.49 55.57
N GLN A 420 -76.51 -39.82 55.77
CA GLN A 420 -76.86 -38.60 55.03
C GLN A 420 -75.87 -37.46 55.30
N GLU A 421 -75.47 -37.23 56.55
CA GLU A 421 -74.43 -36.26 56.89
C GLU A 421 -73.09 -36.61 56.23
N SER A 422 -72.66 -37.87 56.28
CA SER A 422 -71.43 -38.34 55.62
C SER A 422 -71.46 -38.11 54.11
N HIS A 423 -72.58 -38.40 53.45
CA HIS A 423 -72.75 -38.14 52.01
C HIS A 423 -72.76 -36.64 51.70
N ALA A 424 -73.37 -35.82 52.55
CA ALA A 424 -73.38 -34.36 52.40
C ALA A 424 -71.98 -33.74 52.57
N VAL A 425 -71.12 -34.31 53.41
CA VAL A 425 -69.71 -33.90 53.54
C VAL A 425 -68.92 -34.29 52.28
N GLU A 426 -69.08 -35.50 51.76
CA GLU A 426 -68.34 -35.93 50.56
C GLU A 426 -68.77 -35.13 49.31
N ILE A 427 -70.05 -34.80 49.16
CA ILE A 427 -70.54 -33.90 48.09
C ILE A 427 -69.90 -32.50 48.20
N ARG A 428 -69.75 -31.94 49.42
CA ARG A 428 -69.06 -30.65 49.60
C ARG A 428 -67.57 -30.76 49.25
N LYS A 429 -66.90 -31.84 49.65
CA LYS A 429 -65.50 -32.11 49.34
C LYS A 429 -65.27 -32.20 47.82
N MET A 430 -66.04 -33.04 47.11
CA MET A 430 -65.98 -33.13 45.65
C MET A 430 -66.27 -31.78 44.95
N SER A 431 -67.20 -30.99 45.47
CA SER A 431 -67.51 -29.65 44.93
C SER A 431 -66.36 -28.66 45.08
N ILE A 432 -65.64 -28.69 46.22
CA ILE A 432 -64.44 -27.88 46.44
C ILE A 432 -63.28 -28.36 45.56
N GLU A 433 -63.08 -29.67 45.43
CA GLU A 433 -62.06 -30.26 44.55
C GLU A 433 -62.32 -29.91 43.08
N HIS A 434 -63.58 -29.98 42.62
CA HIS A 434 -63.99 -29.56 41.28
C HIS A 434 -63.68 -28.07 41.04
N HIS A 435 -64.09 -27.20 41.96
CA HIS A 435 -63.88 -25.75 41.82
C HIS A 435 -62.39 -25.37 41.79
N LEU A 436 -61.56 -26.04 42.59
CA LEU A 436 -60.10 -25.86 42.58
C LEU A 436 -59.48 -26.29 41.25
N MET A 437 -59.98 -27.37 40.64
CA MET A 437 -59.51 -27.83 39.32
C MET A 437 -59.97 -26.89 38.20
N GLU A 438 -61.19 -26.33 38.28
CA GLU A 438 -61.67 -25.29 37.37
C GLU A 438 -60.81 -24.02 37.46
N GLU A 439 -60.48 -23.55 38.67
CA GLU A 439 -59.60 -22.40 38.89
C GLU A 439 -58.20 -22.64 38.30
N GLN A 440 -57.62 -23.84 38.49
CA GLN A 440 -56.34 -24.21 37.89
C GLN A 440 -56.40 -24.24 36.35
N ILE A 441 -57.47 -24.77 35.76
CA ILE A 441 -57.67 -24.79 34.30
C ILE A 441 -57.77 -23.37 33.75
N LEU A 442 -58.55 -22.49 34.40
CA LEU A 442 -58.68 -21.09 34.00
C LEU A 442 -57.35 -20.32 34.15
N GLY A 443 -56.59 -20.58 35.22
CA GLY A 443 -55.26 -20.01 35.43
C GLY A 443 -54.26 -20.41 34.33
N LEU A 444 -54.22 -21.70 33.97
CA LEU A 444 -53.37 -22.22 32.89
C LEU A 444 -53.80 -21.68 31.51
N GLN A 445 -55.10 -21.54 31.25
CA GLN A 445 -55.61 -20.90 30.03
C GLN A 445 -55.19 -19.43 29.93
N ALA A 446 -55.31 -18.67 31.01
CA ALA A 446 -54.88 -17.26 31.06
C ALA A 446 -53.36 -17.10 30.86
N GLN A 447 -52.55 -18.00 31.42
CA GLN A 447 -51.10 -18.05 31.18
C GLN A 447 -50.77 -18.39 29.73
N LEU A 448 -51.43 -19.40 29.14
CA LEU A 448 -51.24 -19.79 27.74
C LEU A 448 -51.65 -18.65 26.78
N GLU A 449 -52.71 -17.90 27.08
CA GLU A 449 -53.07 -16.69 26.33
C GLU A 449 -52.01 -15.59 26.47
N ALA A 450 -51.48 -15.36 27.67
CA ALA A 450 -50.44 -14.36 27.90
C ALA A 450 -49.16 -14.68 27.10
N GLU A 451 -48.68 -15.93 27.16
CA GLU A 451 -47.54 -16.41 26.39
C GLU A 451 -47.77 -16.31 24.88
N ASN A 452 -48.94 -16.70 24.37
CA ASN A 452 -49.26 -16.53 22.95
C ASN A 452 -49.30 -15.04 22.53
N ARG A 453 -49.77 -14.13 23.39
CA ARG A 453 -49.73 -12.68 23.13
C ARG A 453 -48.30 -12.13 23.13
N VAL A 454 -47.40 -12.66 23.95
CA VAL A 454 -45.96 -12.31 23.94
C VAL A 454 -45.28 -12.86 22.68
N LYS A 455 -45.50 -14.14 22.36
CA LYS A 455 -45.00 -14.82 21.17
C LYS A 455 -45.43 -14.11 19.88
N ASN A 456 -46.69 -13.70 19.77
CA ASN A 456 -47.19 -12.99 18.58
C ASN A 456 -46.50 -11.62 18.42
N LYS A 457 -46.31 -10.86 19.50
CA LYS A 457 -45.54 -9.61 19.46
C LYS A 457 -44.08 -9.84 19.07
N ALA A 458 -43.45 -10.89 19.58
CA ALA A 458 -42.09 -11.27 19.17
C ALA A 458 -42.03 -11.63 17.68
N GLY A 459 -43.04 -12.34 17.15
CA GLY A 459 -43.22 -12.60 15.73
C GLY A 459 -43.32 -11.31 14.90
N GLU A 460 -44.22 -10.40 15.27
CA GLU A 460 -44.35 -9.09 14.63
C GLU A 460 -43.03 -8.28 14.65
N HIS A 461 -42.25 -8.37 15.71
CA HIS A 461 -40.94 -7.70 15.80
C HIS A 461 -39.89 -8.35 14.90
N LEU A 462 -39.87 -9.68 14.80
CA LEU A 462 -39.00 -10.41 13.88
C LEU A 462 -39.36 -10.16 12.42
N GLU A 463 -40.65 -10.08 12.10
CA GLU A 463 -41.15 -9.75 10.75
C GLU A 463 -40.71 -8.33 10.34
N LYS A 464 -40.92 -7.33 11.20
CA LYS A 464 -40.46 -5.94 10.97
C LYS A 464 -38.93 -5.83 10.85
N LEU A 465 -38.17 -6.67 11.56
CA LEU A 465 -36.71 -6.75 11.43
C LEU A 465 -36.29 -7.41 10.10
N ALA A 466 -37.00 -8.43 9.63
CA ALA A 466 -36.77 -9.06 8.34
C ALA A 466 -37.09 -8.09 7.17
N GLU A 467 -38.18 -7.33 7.26
CA GLU A 467 -38.50 -6.25 6.31
C GLU A 467 -37.39 -5.20 6.25
N GLN A 468 -36.89 -4.75 7.41
CA GLN A 468 -35.79 -3.77 7.49
C GLN A 468 -34.46 -4.32 6.93
N ALA A 469 -34.13 -5.58 7.22
CA ALA A 469 -32.95 -6.24 6.69
C ALA A 469 -33.01 -6.35 5.16
N HIS A 470 -34.16 -6.79 4.62
CA HIS A 470 -34.34 -6.90 3.17
C HIS A 470 -34.34 -5.53 2.47
N LEU A 471 -34.90 -4.48 3.11
CA LEU A 471 -34.80 -3.11 2.59
C LEU A 471 -33.35 -2.60 2.57
N MET A 472 -32.54 -2.89 3.61
CA MET A 472 -31.11 -2.60 3.62
C MET A 472 -30.37 -3.36 2.50
N GLU A 473 -30.69 -4.62 2.29
CA GLU A 473 -30.11 -5.47 1.25
C GLU A 473 -30.41 -4.92 -0.16
N GLN A 474 -31.66 -4.55 -0.45
CA GLN A 474 -32.03 -3.89 -1.70
C GLN A 474 -31.31 -2.54 -1.90
N LEU A 475 -31.12 -1.76 -0.83
CA LEU A 475 -30.39 -0.49 -0.90
C LEU A 475 -28.89 -0.69 -1.16
N LEU A 476 -28.28 -1.72 -0.55
CA LEU A 476 -26.90 -2.12 -0.79
C LEU A 476 -26.70 -2.65 -2.22
N GLU A 477 -27.59 -3.51 -2.72
CA GLU A 477 -27.51 -4.01 -4.10
C GLU A 477 -27.67 -2.87 -5.11
N LYS A 478 -28.63 -1.95 -4.88
CA LYS A 478 -28.79 -0.74 -5.70
C LYS A 478 -27.54 0.14 -5.66
N GLY A 479 -26.93 0.34 -4.50
CA GLY A 479 -25.66 1.09 -4.36
C GLY A 479 -24.52 0.44 -5.15
N ASN A 480 -24.31 -0.86 -4.95
CA ASN A 480 -23.32 -1.66 -5.68
C ASN A 480 -23.55 -1.61 -7.21
N LEU A 481 -24.82 -1.65 -7.65
CA LEU A 481 -25.16 -1.54 -9.07
C LEU A 481 -24.85 -0.15 -9.63
N MET A 482 -25.13 0.93 -8.89
CA MET A 482 -24.77 2.29 -9.32
C MET A 482 -23.25 2.45 -9.40
N SER A 483 -22.48 2.09 -8.37
CA SER A 483 -21.02 2.20 -8.43
C SER A 483 -20.37 1.31 -9.50
N LYS A 484 -20.97 0.16 -9.82
CA LYS A 484 -20.58 -0.67 -10.97
C LYS A 484 -20.88 0.01 -12.32
N GLN A 485 -22.00 0.74 -12.43
CA GLN A 485 -22.32 1.54 -13.62
C GLN A 485 -21.41 2.77 -13.74
N GLU A 486 -21.12 3.48 -12.64
CA GLU A 486 -20.19 4.60 -12.59
C GLU A 486 -18.78 4.18 -13.01
N LEU A 487 -18.27 3.06 -12.49
CA LEU A 487 -16.98 2.49 -12.89
C LEU A 487 -16.96 2.13 -14.38
N GLN A 488 -18.03 1.54 -14.92
CA GLN A 488 -18.13 1.26 -16.37
C GLN A 488 -18.22 2.54 -17.21
N GLN A 489 -18.88 3.59 -16.74
CA GLN A 489 -18.92 4.88 -17.45
C GLN A 489 -17.55 5.54 -17.44
N TRP A 490 -16.86 5.55 -16.30
CA TRP A 490 -15.50 6.07 -16.18
C TRP A 490 -14.51 5.32 -17.08
N GLN A 491 -14.54 3.98 -17.08
CA GLN A 491 -13.73 3.16 -18.01
C GLN A 491 -14.01 3.50 -19.48
N ARG A 492 -15.28 3.64 -19.89
CA ARG A 492 -15.63 4.06 -21.25
C ARG A 492 -15.13 5.47 -21.58
N GLN A 493 -15.15 6.39 -20.61
CA GLN A 493 -14.60 7.74 -20.79
C GLN A 493 -13.07 7.74 -20.93
N GLN A 494 -12.35 6.93 -20.14
CA GLN A 494 -10.90 6.77 -20.28
C GLN A 494 -10.53 6.19 -21.66
N TYR A 495 -11.11 5.06 -22.06
CA TYR A 495 -10.85 4.50 -23.40
C TYR A 495 -11.24 5.46 -24.55
N ALA A 496 -12.28 6.27 -24.37
CA ALA A 496 -12.65 7.30 -25.35
C ALA A 496 -11.63 8.46 -25.40
N GLN A 497 -11.04 8.85 -24.27
CA GLN A 497 -9.98 9.85 -24.20
C GLN A 497 -8.68 9.33 -24.85
N GLU A 498 -8.22 8.14 -24.47
CA GLU A 498 -7.05 7.46 -25.06
C GLU A 498 -7.20 7.33 -26.58
N HIS A 499 -8.35 6.83 -27.06
CA HIS A 499 -8.64 6.73 -28.49
C HIS A 499 -8.67 8.11 -29.18
N GLN A 500 -9.17 9.15 -28.52
CA GLN A 500 -9.14 10.51 -29.07
C GLN A 500 -7.71 11.05 -29.17
N GLU A 501 -6.83 10.75 -28.23
CA GLU A 501 -5.41 11.14 -28.28
C GLU A 501 -4.64 10.38 -29.35
N LEU A 502 -4.84 9.07 -29.48
CA LEU A 502 -4.27 8.28 -30.57
C LEU A 502 -4.73 8.79 -31.94
N VAL A 503 -6.01 9.15 -32.10
CA VAL A 503 -6.51 9.77 -33.34
C VAL A 503 -5.86 11.13 -33.61
N LYS A 504 -5.66 11.99 -32.60
CA LYS A 504 -4.92 13.27 -32.75
C LYS A 504 -3.47 13.03 -33.20
N GLN A 505 -2.78 12.05 -32.62
CA GLN A 505 -1.41 11.68 -33.00
C GLN A 505 -1.34 11.19 -34.46
N ILE A 506 -2.26 10.31 -34.87
CA ILE A 506 -2.36 9.83 -36.25
C ILE A 506 -2.63 10.98 -37.23
N GLN A 507 -3.53 11.91 -36.89
CA GLN A 507 -3.83 13.10 -37.70
C GLN A 507 -2.62 14.03 -37.85
N GLU A 508 -1.85 14.24 -36.78
CA GLU A 508 -0.62 15.06 -36.85
C GLU A 508 0.48 14.37 -37.66
N ILE A 509 0.65 13.04 -37.53
CA ILE A 509 1.56 12.25 -38.37
C ILE A 509 1.15 12.31 -39.84
N GLN A 510 -0.14 12.21 -40.17
CA GLN A 510 -0.65 12.37 -41.53
C GLN A 510 -0.43 13.79 -42.08
N LYS A 511 -0.61 14.81 -41.24
CA LYS A 511 -0.35 16.21 -41.59
C LYS A 511 1.14 16.47 -41.84
N GLN A 512 2.04 15.93 -41.03
CA GLN A 512 3.48 16.01 -41.24
C GLN A 512 3.90 15.26 -42.50
N SER A 513 3.41 14.03 -42.69
CA SER A 513 3.68 13.24 -43.90
C SER A 513 3.20 13.92 -45.18
N SER A 514 2.03 14.58 -45.17
CA SER A 514 1.53 15.32 -46.34
C SER A 514 2.29 16.63 -46.58
N ALA A 515 2.77 17.31 -45.55
CA ALA A 515 3.68 18.45 -45.69
C ALA A 515 5.02 18.02 -46.33
N THR A 516 5.67 16.96 -45.82
CA THR A 516 6.92 16.44 -46.38
C THR A 516 6.74 15.91 -47.81
N ALA A 517 5.59 15.31 -48.14
CA ALA A 517 5.26 14.93 -49.51
C ALA A 517 5.17 16.17 -50.45
N SER A 518 4.49 17.23 -50.01
CA SER A 518 4.39 18.50 -50.75
C SER A 518 5.76 19.18 -50.93
N GLU A 519 6.64 19.10 -49.93
CA GLU A 519 8.04 19.56 -50.04
C GLU A 519 8.82 18.73 -51.08
N PHE A 520 8.69 17.40 -51.08
CA PHE A 520 9.32 16.56 -52.10
C PHE A 520 8.79 16.84 -53.51
N GLU A 521 7.48 17.03 -53.69
CA GLU A 521 6.89 17.45 -54.97
C GLU A 521 7.44 18.80 -55.44
N HIS A 522 7.55 19.78 -54.52
CA HIS A 522 8.14 21.08 -54.81
C HIS A 522 9.63 21.01 -55.18
N HIS A 523 10.40 20.11 -54.54
CA HIS A 523 11.78 19.83 -54.89
C HIS A 523 11.92 19.13 -56.26
N LEU A 524 11.05 18.17 -56.57
CA LEU A 524 11.00 17.50 -57.87
C LEU A 524 10.63 18.47 -59.00
N GLU A 525 9.65 19.33 -58.79
CA GLU A 525 9.25 20.36 -59.77
C GLU A 525 10.40 21.36 -60.00
N LYS A 526 11.04 21.86 -58.94
CA LYS A 526 12.27 22.68 -59.06
C LYS A 526 13.38 21.97 -59.83
N GLN A 527 13.59 20.68 -59.58
CA GLN A 527 14.57 19.87 -60.31
C GLN A 527 14.18 19.71 -61.78
N HIS A 528 12.90 19.51 -62.10
CA HIS A 528 12.38 19.38 -63.45
C HIS A 528 12.51 20.70 -64.25
N GLN A 529 12.16 21.83 -63.64
CA GLN A 529 12.38 23.16 -64.21
C GLN A 529 13.87 23.43 -64.46
N MET A 530 14.75 23.07 -63.53
CA MET A 530 16.19 23.27 -63.66
C MET A 530 16.80 22.38 -64.75
N LYS A 531 16.40 21.10 -64.82
CA LYS A 531 16.73 20.17 -65.92
C LYS A 531 16.29 20.73 -67.27
N THR A 532 15.07 21.26 -67.36
CA THR A 532 14.52 21.87 -68.58
C THR A 532 15.28 23.13 -68.98
N LYS A 533 15.68 23.98 -68.01
CA LYS A 533 16.54 25.16 -68.25
C LYS A 533 17.92 24.75 -68.79
N TYR A 534 18.56 23.75 -68.18
CA TYR A 534 19.85 23.22 -68.67
C TYR A 534 19.73 22.60 -70.07
N GLN A 535 18.69 21.81 -70.35
CA GLN A 535 18.45 21.24 -71.69
C GLN A 535 18.25 22.34 -72.74
N LYS A 536 17.48 23.39 -72.44
CA LYS A 536 17.33 24.56 -73.35
C LYS A 536 18.66 25.28 -73.56
N ALA A 537 19.40 25.59 -72.49
CA ALA A 537 20.70 26.26 -72.58
C ALA A 537 21.73 25.43 -73.37
N MET A 538 21.79 24.12 -73.14
CA MET A 538 22.63 23.18 -73.87
C MET A 538 22.26 23.13 -75.35
N LYS A 539 20.96 23.05 -75.69
CA LYS A 539 20.48 23.10 -77.09
C LYS A 539 20.92 24.40 -77.78
N THR A 540 20.72 25.55 -77.15
CA THR A 540 21.14 26.86 -77.71
C THR A 540 22.66 27.02 -77.79
N MET A 541 23.43 26.42 -76.86
CA MET A 541 24.89 26.35 -76.95
C MET A 541 25.33 25.50 -78.16
N THR A 542 24.71 24.33 -78.35
CA THR A 542 24.96 23.45 -79.50
C THR A 542 24.58 24.12 -80.82
N GLU A 543 23.44 24.81 -80.89
CA GLU A 543 23.01 25.59 -82.06
C GLU A 543 24.04 26.68 -82.42
N LYS A 544 24.55 27.43 -81.43
CA LYS A 544 25.62 28.42 -81.64
C LYS A 544 26.93 27.78 -82.12
N PHE A 545 27.33 26.63 -81.58
CA PHE A 545 28.50 25.91 -82.07
C PHE A 545 28.33 25.39 -83.50
N VAL A 546 27.15 24.87 -83.86
CA VAL A 546 26.86 24.43 -85.23
C VAL A 546 26.89 25.59 -86.21
N LEU A 547 26.31 26.75 -85.86
CA LEU A 547 26.40 27.97 -86.67
C LEU A 547 27.85 28.42 -86.85
N ARG A 548 28.64 28.51 -85.77
CA ARG A 548 30.06 28.91 -85.87
C ARG A 548 30.90 27.90 -86.67
N LEU A 549 30.57 26.61 -86.63
CA LEU A 549 31.19 25.59 -87.49
C LEU A 549 30.77 25.72 -88.97
N GLN A 550 29.56 26.23 -89.26
CA GLN A 550 29.13 26.54 -90.63
C GLN A 550 29.82 27.81 -91.16
N GLU A 551 29.94 28.86 -90.34
CA GLU A 551 30.73 30.07 -90.64
C GLU A 551 32.20 29.72 -90.94
N LEU A 552 32.88 29.01 -90.04
CA LEU A 552 34.27 28.60 -90.26
C LEU A 552 34.44 27.71 -91.50
N ARG A 553 33.44 26.89 -91.85
CA ARG A 553 33.43 26.11 -93.11
C ARG A 553 33.24 26.99 -94.35
N SER A 554 32.43 28.05 -94.28
CA SER A 554 32.26 28.98 -95.41
C SER A 554 33.52 29.84 -95.58
N GLU A 555 34.09 30.35 -94.50
CA GLU A 555 35.36 31.08 -94.44
C GLU A 555 36.53 30.26 -95.01
N VAL A 556 36.71 29.01 -94.56
CA VAL A 556 37.71 28.07 -95.13
C VAL A 556 37.45 27.80 -96.62
N ASN A 557 36.19 27.79 -97.08
CA ASN A 557 35.88 27.61 -98.50
C ASN A 557 36.11 28.88 -99.34
N VAL A 558 36.01 30.08 -98.77
CA VAL A 558 36.42 31.35 -99.39
C VAL A 558 37.95 31.40 -99.49
N LEU A 559 38.66 31.19 -98.38
CA LEU A 559 40.13 31.15 -98.34
C LEU A 559 40.72 30.08 -99.29
N ARG A 560 40.01 28.96 -99.51
CA ARG A 560 40.35 27.94 -100.52
C ARG A 560 40.11 28.38 -101.96
N LYS A 561 39.08 29.20 -102.24
CA LYS A 561 38.87 29.81 -103.56
C LYS A 561 39.94 30.86 -103.85
N GLU A 562 40.21 31.73 -102.89
CA GLU A 562 41.27 32.74 -102.97
C GLU A 562 42.64 32.08 -103.16
N ASN A 563 42.97 31.02 -102.40
CA ASN A 563 44.19 30.23 -102.65
C ASN A 563 44.25 29.61 -104.05
N LYS A 564 43.12 29.23 -104.65
CA LYS A 564 43.10 28.74 -106.04
C LYS A 564 43.31 29.86 -107.06
N ILE A 565 42.74 31.04 -106.82
CA ILE A 565 42.93 32.23 -107.64
C ILE A 565 44.39 32.67 -107.56
N LEU A 566 44.91 32.93 -106.35
CA LEU A 566 46.30 33.29 -106.11
C LEU A 566 47.29 32.27 -106.67
N LYS A 567 47.02 30.96 -106.61
CA LYS A 567 47.87 29.95 -107.27
C LYS A 567 47.78 29.99 -108.79
N SER A 568 46.61 30.29 -109.36
CA SER A 568 46.43 30.49 -110.80
C SER A 568 47.19 31.73 -111.28
N ASP A 569 47.07 32.84 -110.57
CA ASP A 569 47.72 34.10 -110.92
C ASP A 569 49.24 34.05 -110.69
N LEU A 570 49.70 33.35 -109.64
CA LEU A 570 51.13 33.06 -109.43
C LEU A 570 51.67 32.14 -110.55
N HIS A 571 50.88 31.15 -111.01
CA HIS A 571 51.25 30.33 -112.17
C HIS A 571 51.30 31.13 -113.49
N LYS A 572 50.37 32.07 -113.71
CA LYS A 572 50.46 33.02 -114.85
C LYS A 572 51.70 33.89 -114.75
N ILE A 573 51.98 34.46 -113.57
CA ILE A 573 53.18 35.27 -113.35
C ILE A 573 54.44 34.42 -113.56
N GLN A 574 54.44 33.14 -113.21
CA GLN A 574 55.55 32.22 -113.55
C GLN A 574 55.65 32.00 -115.07
N GLU A 575 54.55 31.77 -115.79
CA GLU A 575 54.54 31.68 -117.25
C GLU A 575 55.02 32.98 -117.92
N GLU A 576 54.54 34.14 -117.50
CA GLU A 576 54.97 35.46 -117.96
C GLU A 576 56.45 35.72 -117.62
N THR A 577 56.92 35.30 -116.45
CA THR A 577 58.34 35.42 -116.03
C THR A 577 59.24 34.49 -116.85
N ASP A 578 58.80 33.27 -117.16
CA ASP A 578 59.58 32.32 -117.97
C ASP A 578 59.51 32.68 -119.47
N ILE A 579 58.41 33.29 -119.93
CA ILE A 579 58.33 33.98 -121.22
C ILE A 579 59.33 35.15 -121.26
N HIS A 580 59.38 36.00 -120.22
CA HIS A 580 60.37 37.08 -120.13
C HIS A 580 61.81 36.56 -120.15
N LYS A 581 62.15 35.50 -119.39
CA LYS A 581 63.48 34.84 -119.45
C LYS A 581 63.78 34.21 -120.81
N SER A 582 62.76 33.83 -121.59
CA SER A 582 62.92 33.35 -122.97
C SER A 582 63.08 34.50 -123.96
N SER A 583 62.54 35.69 -123.65
CA SER A 583 62.72 36.92 -124.41
C SER A 583 64.12 37.53 -124.18
N GLU A 584 64.58 37.59 -122.92
CA GLU A 584 65.95 37.97 -122.52
C GLU A 584 67.04 36.97 -122.96
N LYS A 585 66.66 35.87 -123.63
CA LYS A 585 67.58 34.94 -124.32
C LYS A 585 67.59 35.08 -125.84
N ASN A 586 66.80 36.01 -126.39
CA ASN A 586 66.68 36.29 -127.82
C ASN A 586 66.94 37.78 -128.16
N MET A 587 67.61 38.49 -127.24
CA MET A 587 68.32 39.76 -127.44
C MET A 587 69.75 39.64 -126.90
#